data_AF-A0A376KUA4-F1
#
_entry.id   AF-A0A376KUA4-F1
#
_cell.length_a   1.000
_cell.length_b   1.000
_cell.length_c   1.000
_cell.angle_alpha   90.00
_cell.angle_beta   90.00
_cell.angle_gamma   90.00
#
_symmetry.space_group_name_H-M   'P 1'
#
loop_
_entity.id
_entity.type
_entity.pdbx_description
1 polymer ?
#
loop_
_entity_poly.entity_id
_entity_poly.type
_entity_poly.pdbx_seq_one_letter_code
_entity_poly.pdbx_strand_id
1 'polypeptide(L)'
;MRDDFAFEDGLFSGYDAEKRQYDKSSWNYQFDENGYAKRDETLTHPRCVWNLLKAHVSRYTPDVVENICGTPKADFLKVCEVLASTSAPDRTTTFLYALGWTQHTVGAQNIRTMAMIQLLLGNMGMAGGGVNALRGHSNIQGLTDLGLLSTSLPGYLTLPSEKQVDLQSYLEANTPKATLADQVNYWSNYPKFFVSLMKSFYGDAAQKENNWGYDWLPKWDQTYDVIKYFNMMDEGKVTGYFCQGFNPVASFPDKNKVVSCLSKLKYMVVIDPLVTETSTFWQNHGESNDVDPASIQTEVFRLPSTCFAEEDGSIANSGRWLQWHWKGQDAPAKRVTTAKFWRVSTIICASCTRPKVVKA
;
A
#
# COMPACT_ATOMS: atom_id res chain seq x y z
N MET A 1 -25.87 -13.00 -1.87
CA MET A 1 -24.65 -13.62 -2.46
C MET A 1 -25.09 -14.64 -3.50
N ARG A 2 -24.29 -14.87 -4.53
CA ARG A 2 -24.55 -15.96 -5.50
C ARG A 2 -24.63 -17.32 -4.82
N ASP A 3 -25.33 -18.27 -5.42
CA ASP A 3 -25.57 -19.60 -4.84
C ASP A 3 -24.31 -20.48 -4.84
N ASP A 4 -23.42 -20.26 -5.80
CA ASP A 4 -22.12 -20.94 -5.96
C ASP A 4 -21.02 -20.43 -5.01
N PHE A 5 -21.30 -19.44 -4.16
CA PHE A 5 -20.42 -19.06 -3.05
C PHE A 5 -20.48 -20.11 -1.94
N ALA A 6 -19.35 -20.72 -1.60
CA ALA A 6 -19.25 -21.71 -0.54
C ALA A 6 -17.95 -21.55 0.27
N PHE A 7 -17.94 -22.15 1.45
CA PHE A 7 -16.76 -22.27 2.31
C PHE A 7 -16.80 -23.63 3.00
N GLU A 8 -15.75 -24.42 2.84
CA GLU A 8 -15.62 -25.76 3.41
C GLU A 8 -14.14 -26.03 3.70
N ASP A 9 -13.87 -26.64 4.86
CA ASP A 9 -12.53 -27.06 5.30
C ASP A 9 -11.40 -26.02 5.10
N GLY A 10 -11.68 -24.76 5.44
CA GLY A 10 -10.69 -23.69 5.36
C GLY A 10 -10.53 -23.05 3.98
N LEU A 11 -11.20 -23.56 2.95
CA LEU A 11 -11.16 -23.03 1.59
C LEU A 11 -12.50 -22.46 1.17
N PHE A 12 -12.45 -21.35 0.44
CA PHE A 12 -13.63 -20.81 -0.25
C PHE A 12 -13.83 -21.51 -1.61
N SER A 13 -15.03 -21.41 -2.18
CA SER A 13 -15.30 -21.84 -3.55
C SER A 13 -14.36 -21.15 -4.54
N GLY A 14 -13.86 -21.89 -5.54
CA GLY A 14 -13.02 -21.38 -6.62
C GLY A 14 -11.51 -21.48 -6.38
N TYR A 15 -11.05 -22.27 -5.40
CA TYR A 15 -9.62 -22.47 -5.16
C TYR A 15 -8.95 -23.30 -6.27
N ASP A 16 -7.94 -22.74 -6.93
CA ASP A 16 -7.02 -23.42 -7.84
C ASP A 16 -5.77 -23.81 -7.03
N ALA A 17 -5.62 -25.12 -6.76
CA ALA A 17 -4.53 -25.64 -5.93
C ALA A 17 -3.14 -25.49 -6.57
N GLU A 18 -3.06 -25.55 -7.91
CA GLU A 18 -1.80 -25.42 -8.65
C GLU A 18 -1.31 -23.97 -8.62
N LYS A 19 -2.20 -23.02 -8.87
CA LYS A 19 -1.85 -21.58 -8.85
C LYS A 19 -1.86 -21.00 -7.45
N ARG A 20 -2.43 -21.71 -6.47
CA ARG A 20 -2.71 -21.26 -5.10
C ARG A 20 -3.44 -19.92 -5.08
N GLN A 21 -4.42 -19.78 -5.97
CA GLN A 21 -5.22 -18.57 -6.18
C GLN A 21 -6.70 -18.93 -6.24
N TYR A 22 -7.56 -17.93 -6.02
CA TYR A 22 -9.01 -18.10 -6.14
C TYR A 22 -9.53 -17.47 -7.42
N ASP A 23 -10.33 -18.22 -8.17
CA ASP A 23 -11.39 -17.66 -9.01
C ASP A 23 -12.47 -17.06 -8.10
N LYS A 24 -12.64 -15.74 -8.18
CA LYS A 24 -13.54 -14.98 -7.31
C LYS A 24 -14.90 -14.74 -7.96
N SER A 25 -15.21 -15.40 -9.07
CA SER A 25 -16.47 -15.23 -9.81
C SER A 25 -17.69 -15.45 -8.93
N SER A 26 -17.68 -16.48 -8.07
CA SER A 26 -18.79 -16.75 -7.14
C SER A 26 -18.87 -15.76 -5.97
N TRP A 27 -17.81 -15.00 -5.68
CA TRP A 27 -17.72 -14.07 -4.54
C TRP A 27 -18.40 -12.73 -4.84
N ASN A 28 -19.58 -12.78 -5.43
CA ASN A 28 -20.34 -11.62 -5.88
C ASN A 28 -21.78 -11.69 -5.40
N TYR A 29 -22.49 -10.58 -5.58
CA TYR A 29 -23.93 -10.52 -5.36
C TYR A 29 -24.68 -11.24 -6.48
N GLN A 30 -25.93 -11.62 -6.19
CA GLN A 30 -26.89 -11.89 -7.26
C GLN A 30 -27.38 -10.54 -7.76
N PHE A 31 -27.50 -10.38 -9.07
CA PHE A 31 -27.97 -9.15 -9.68
C PHE A 31 -29.42 -9.30 -10.16
N ASP A 32 -30.19 -8.22 -10.07
CA ASP A 32 -31.55 -8.11 -10.59
C ASP A 32 -31.55 -7.82 -12.11
N GLU A 33 -32.73 -7.68 -12.68
CA GLU A 33 -32.95 -7.34 -14.09
C GLU A 33 -32.34 -6.00 -14.53
N ASN A 34 -32.05 -5.10 -13.58
CA ASN A 34 -31.44 -3.79 -13.83
C ASN A 34 -29.91 -3.82 -13.64
N GLY A 35 -29.34 -4.96 -13.27
CA GLY A 35 -27.91 -5.12 -12.98
C GLY A 35 -27.50 -4.62 -11.60
N TYR A 36 -28.44 -4.40 -10.68
CA TYR A 36 -28.16 -4.03 -9.29
C TYR A 36 -28.19 -5.24 -8.37
N ALA A 37 -27.45 -5.17 -7.25
CA ALA A 37 -27.41 -6.25 -6.29
C ALA A 37 -28.79 -6.48 -5.64
N LYS A 38 -29.31 -7.71 -5.71
CA LYS A 38 -30.56 -8.10 -5.03
C LYS A 38 -30.43 -7.90 -3.52
N ARG A 39 -31.52 -7.46 -2.90
CA ARG A 39 -31.62 -7.24 -1.45
C ARG A 39 -32.81 -8.00 -0.88
N ASP A 40 -32.68 -8.33 0.39
CA ASP A 40 -33.77 -8.79 1.25
C ASP A 40 -33.66 -8.01 2.56
N GLU A 41 -34.49 -6.99 2.70
CA GLU A 41 -34.54 -6.09 3.86
C GLU A 41 -34.98 -6.82 5.13
N THR A 42 -35.63 -7.97 5.02
CA THR A 42 -36.05 -8.78 6.18
C THR A 42 -34.90 -9.57 6.79
N LEU A 43 -33.78 -9.70 6.07
CA LEU A 43 -32.60 -10.50 6.44
C LEU A 43 -32.89 -11.99 6.68
N THR A 44 -33.96 -12.52 6.08
CA THR A 44 -34.38 -13.92 6.26
C THR A 44 -33.83 -14.84 5.17
N HIS A 45 -33.52 -14.31 3.99
CA HIS A 45 -33.05 -15.09 2.86
C HIS A 45 -31.72 -15.80 3.22
N PRO A 46 -31.57 -17.11 2.95
CA PRO A 46 -30.39 -17.87 3.37
C PRO A 46 -29.08 -17.38 2.74
N ARG A 47 -29.18 -16.71 1.59
CA ARG A 47 -28.03 -16.15 0.85
C ARG A 47 -27.75 -14.68 1.13
N CYS A 48 -28.48 -14.04 2.04
CA CYS A 48 -28.16 -12.68 2.45
C CYS A 48 -26.81 -12.68 3.20
N VAL A 49 -26.06 -11.58 3.13
CA VAL A 49 -24.72 -11.49 3.74
C VAL A 49 -24.77 -11.76 5.24
N TRP A 50 -25.84 -11.32 5.92
CA TRP A 50 -26.05 -11.53 7.35
C TRP A 50 -26.07 -13.01 7.76
N ASN A 51 -26.88 -13.83 7.08
CA ASN A 51 -27.02 -15.25 7.41
C ASN A 51 -25.75 -16.04 7.08
N LEU A 52 -25.07 -15.71 5.97
CA LEU A 52 -23.79 -16.33 5.61
C LEU A 52 -22.67 -15.93 6.58
N LEU A 53 -22.63 -14.68 7.05
CA LEU A 53 -21.70 -14.24 8.08
C LEU A 53 -21.91 -15.04 9.37
N LYS A 54 -23.16 -15.14 9.85
CA LYS A 54 -23.53 -15.91 11.04
C LYS A 54 -23.06 -17.37 10.93
N ALA A 55 -23.31 -18.01 9.79
CA ALA A 55 -22.86 -19.37 9.54
C ALA A 55 -21.32 -19.48 9.56
N HIS A 56 -20.62 -18.56 8.89
CA HIS A 56 -19.15 -18.60 8.78
C HIS A 56 -18.45 -18.51 10.14
N VAL A 57 -18.95 -17.62 11.02
CA VAL A 57 -18.33 -17.36 12.33
C VAL A 57 -18.79 -18.29 13.45
N SER A 58 -19.79 -19.14 13.20
CA SER A 58 -20.34 -20.08 14.20
C SER A 58 -19.29 -21.03 14.81
N ARG A 59 -18.20 -21.30 14.08
CA ARG A 59 -17.10 -22.17 14.51
C ARG A 59 -16.18 -21.51 15.56
N TYR A 60 -16.22 -20.20 15.74
CA TYR A 60 -15.32 -19.48 16.66
C TYR A 60 -15.94 -19.37 18.06
N THR A 61 -16.09 -20.51 18.73
CA THR A 61 -16.57 -20.56 20.12
C THR A 61 -15.49 -20.06 21.10
N PRO A 62 -15.84 -19.66 22.34
CA PRO A 62 -14.86 -19.32 23.37
C PRO A 62 -13.80 -20.40 23.59
N ASP A 63 -14.17 -21.67 23.45
CA ASP A 63 -13.28 -22.83 23.56
C ASP A 63 -12.26 -22.88 22.43
N VAL A 64 -12.69 -22.63 21.19
CA VAL A 64 -11.80 -22.53 20.04
C VAL A 64 -10.86 -21.34 20.18
N VAL A 65 -11.37 -20.21 20.68
CA VAL A 65 -10.56 -19.01 20.94
C VAL A 65 -9.49 -19.28 21.99
N GLU A 66 -9.83 -19.88 23.14
CA GLU A 66 -8.86 -20.22 24.18
C GLU A 66 -7.80 -21.20 23.66
N ASN A 67 -8.22 -22.23 22.93
CA ASN A 67 -7.33 -23.24 22.38
C ASN A 67 -6.31 -22.68 21.37
N ILE A 68 -6.73 -21.75 20.51
CA ILE A 68 -5.86 -21.20 19.44
C ILE A 68 -5.06 -20.00 19.94
N CYS A 69 -5.70 -19.07 20.65
CA CYS A 69 -5.11 -17.79 21.04
C CYS A 69 -4.36 -17.87 22.38
N GLY A 70 -4.67 -18.87 23.22
CA GLY A 70 -4.15 -18.97 24.60
C GLY A 70 -4.78 -17.97 25.58
N THR A 71 -5.71 -17.12 25.13
CA THR A 71 -6.43 -16.18 26.00
C THR A 71 -7.45 -16.95 26.86
N PRO A 72 -7.39 -16.86 28.20
CA PRO A 72 -8.36 -17.52 29.06
C PRO A 72 -9.80 -17.11 28.72
N LYS A 73 -10.74 -18.07 28.73
CA LYS A 73 -12.16 -17.81 28.43
C LYS A 73 -12.74 -16.66 29.24
N ALA A 74 -12.42 -16.58 30.53
CA ALA A 74 -12.90 -15.52 31.41
C ALA A 74 -12.46 -14.13 30.95
N ASP A 75 -11.24 -14.01 30.42
CA ASP A 75 -10.73 -12.72 29.92
C ASP A 75 -11.32 -12.39 28.55
N PHE A 76 -11.49 -13.39 27.69
CA PHE A 76 -12.19 -13.23 26.42
C PHE A 76 -13.65 -12.75 26.63
N LEU A 77 -14.39 -13.37 27.55
CA LEU A 77 -15.78 -13.00 27.85
C LEU A 77 -15.91 -11.57 28.35
N LYS A 78 -15.01 -11.11 29.24
CA LYS A 78 -14.98 -9.70 29.67
C LYS A 78 -14.83 -8.74 28.49
N VAL A 79 -13.93 -9.05 27.55
CA VAL A 79 -13.72 -8.21 26.35
C VAL A 79 -14.97 -8.20 25.48
N CYS A 80 -15.60 -9.36 25.26
CA CYS A 80 -16.85 -9.46 24.53
C CYS A 80 -17.97 -8.63 25.17
N GLU A 81 -18.16 -8.73 26.48
CA GLU A 81 -19.18 -7.97 27.23
C GLU A 81 -18.97 -6.46 27.10
N VAL A 82 -17.72 -6.00 27.27
CA VAL A 82 -17.39 -4.57 27.14
C VAL A 82 -17.65 -4.07 25.73
N LEU A 83 -17.18 -4.79 24.69
CA LEU A 83 -17.42 -4.40 23.30
C LEU A 83 -18.92 -4.40 22.96
N ALA A 84 -19.65 -5.45 23.38
CA ALA A 84 -21.09 -5.56 23.17
C ALA A 84 -21.86 -4.41 23.84
N SER A 85 -21.40 -3.88 24.98
CA SER A 85 -22.00 -2.70 25.62
C SER A 85 -22.00 -1.44 24.73
N THR A 86 -21.22 -1.43 23.64
CA THR A 86 -21.14 -0.34 22.66
C THR A 86 -21.93 -0.61 21.39
N SER A 87 -22.85 -1.58 21.40
CA SER A 87 -23.89 -1.68 20.37
C SER A 87 -25.06 -0.72 20.63
N ALA A 88 -25.13 -0.12 21.82
CA ALA A 88 -26.08 0.93 22.13
C ALA A 88 -25.72 2.19 21.33
N PRO A 89 -26.70 2.89 20.73
CA PRO A 89 -26.44 3.99 19.79
C PRO A 89 -25.73 5.21 20.41
N ASP A 90 -25.70 5.33 21.73
CA ASP A 90 -25.10 6.40 22.51
C ASP A 90 -23.75 6.04 23.15
N ARG A 91 -23.21 4.84 22.85
CA ARG A 91 -21.91 4.37 23.35
C ARG A 91 -21.06 3.89 22.19
N THR A 92 -19.79 4.25 22.19
CA THR A 92 -18.89 3.90 21.08
C THR A 92 -17.63 3.18 21.57
N THR A 93 -17.18 2.23 20.76
CA THR A 93 -15.81 1.70 20.82
C THR A 93 -15.00 2.31 19.70
N THR A 94 -13.73 2.61 19.96
CA THR A 94 -12.74 2.92 18.94
C THR A 94 -11.58 1.93 18.99
N PHE A 95 -11.20 1.39 17.83
CA PHE A 95 -10.04 0.51 17.73
C PHE A 95 -8.80 1.31 17.31
N LEU A 96 -7.76 1.25 18.14
CA LEU A 96 -6.44 1.79 17.84
C LEU A 96 -5.51 0.62 17.52
N TYR A 97 -5.02 0.54 16.29
CA TYR A 97 -4.13 -0.54 15.87
C TYR A 97 -3.06 -0.04 14.89
N ALA A 98 -1.99 -0.84 14.74
CA ALA A 98 -0.93 -0.60 13.78
C ALA A 98 -0.30 -1.95 13.34
N LEU A 99 0.99 -2.14 13.58
CA LEU A 99 1.81 -3.24 13.05
C LEU A 99 1.42 -4.62 13.57
N GLY A 100 0.95 -4.70 14.82
CA GLY A 100 0.56 -5.96 15.47
C GLY A 100 -0.55 -6.73 14.72
N TRP A 101 -1.29 -6.08 13.82
CA TRP A 101 -2.25 -6.76 12.94
C TRP A 101 -1.79 -6.86 11.49
N THR A 102 -1.03 -5.89 10.97
CA THR A 102 -0.71 -5.80 9.54
C THR A 102 0.40 -6.75 9.10
N GLN A 103 1.39 -7.02 9.96
CA GLN A 103 2.62 -7.75 9.59
C GLN A 103 2.47 -9.28 9.69
N HIS A 104 1.41 -9.80 9.06
CA HIS A 104 1.11 -11.23 8.99
C HIS A 104 0.69 -11.59 7.56
N THR A 105 0.83 -12.85 7.18
CA THR A 105 0.31 -13.37 5.89
C THR A 105 -1.19 -13.17 5.73
N VAL A 106 -1.92 -13.02 6.85
CA VAL A 106 -3.36 -12.73 6.92
C VAL A 106 -3.68 -11.33 7.44
N GLY A 107 -2.72 -10.40 7.42
CA GLY A 107 -2.86 -9.10 8.07
C GLY A 107 -4.04 -8.25 7.57
N ALA A 108 -4.35 -8.31 6.27
CA ALA A 108 -5.53 -7.67 5.71
C ALA A 108 -6.84 -8.26 6.30
N GLN A 109 -6.88 -9.57 6.56
CA GLN A 109 -8.06 -10.22 7.13
C GLN A 109 -8.23 -9.89 8.62
N ASN A 110 -7.14 -9.74 9.37
CA ASN A 110 -7.20 -9.23 10.76
C ASN A 110 -7.96 -7.90 10.83
N ILE A 111 -7.62 -6.97 9.92
CA ILE A 111 -8.25 -5.65 9.85
C ILE A 111 -9.71 -5.75 9.38
N ARG A 112 -9.99 -6.61 8.39
CA ARG A 112 -11.36 -6.85 7.91
C ARG A 112 -12.27 -7.33 9.03
N THR A 113 -11.82 -8.26 9.86
CA THR A 113 -12.59 -8.76 11.01
C THR A 113 -12.93 -7.63 11.99
N MET A 114 -11.96 -6.80 12.36
CA MET A 114 -12.23 -5.67 13.26
C MET A 114 -13.15 -4.62 12.60
N ALA A 115 -12.99 -4.33 11.31
CA ALA A 115 -13.87 -3.41 10.60
C ALA A 115 -15.32 -3.94 10.58
N MET A 116 -15.51 -5.25 10.43
CA MET A 116 -16.83 -5.89 10.51
C MET A 116 -17.44 -5.76 11.91
N ILE A 117 -16.65 -5.88 12.98
CA ILE A 117 -17.10 -5.64 14.36
C ILE A 117 -17.61 -4.19 14.50
N GLN A 118 -16.85 -3.20 14.03
CA GLN A 118 -17.27 -1.80 14.12
C GLN A 118 -18.55 -1.48 13.32
N LEU A 119 -18.78 -2.17 12.20
CA LEU A 119 -20.04 -2.07 11.46
C LEU A 119 -21.21 -2.70 12.23
N LEU A 120 -21.01 -3.88 12.83
CA LEU A 120 -22.02 -4.56 13.64
C LEU A 120 -22.43 -3.75 14.88
N LEU A 121 -21.47 -3.05 15.49
CA LEU A 121 -21.71 -2.20 16.65
C LEU A 121 -22.25 -0.79 16.29
N GLY A 122 -22.28 -0.42 15.00
CA GLY A 122 -22.74 0.91 14.58
C GLY A 122 -21.75 2.05 14.90
N ASN A 123 -20.47 1.74 15.10
CA ASN A 123 -19.47 2.69 15.59
C ASN A 123 -18.77 3.50 14.48
N MET A 124 -19.02 3.20 13.21
CA MET A 124 -18.40 3.90 12.08
C MET A 124 -19.05 5.26 11.84
N GLY A 125 -18.24 6.31 11.70
CA GLY A 125 -18.71 7.69 11.48
C GLY A 125 -19.06 8.46 12.76
N MET A 126 -18.99 7.81 13.93
CA MET A 126 -19.30 8.41 15.22
C MET A 126 -18.08 9.06 15.88
N ALA A 127 -18.29 10.16 16.61
CA ALA A 127 -17.28 10.71 17.51
C ALA A 127 -16.98 9.69 18.63
N GLY A 128 -15.69 9.50 18.95
CA GLY A 128 -15.25 8.45 19.88
C GLY A 128 -15.32 7.02 19.33
N GLY A 129 -15.79 6.83 18.09
CA GLY A 129 -15.88 5.53 17.42
C GLY A 129 -14.79 5.31 16.36
N GLY A 130 -15.16 4.58 15.31
CA GLY A 130 -14.37 4.41 14.09
C GLY A 130 -13.19 3.44 14.19
N VAL A 131 -12.40 3.42 13.12
CA VAL A 131 -11.21 2.59 12.97
C VAL A 131 -10.00 3.50 12.89
N ASN A 132 -9.28 3.63 14.00
CA ASN A 132 -8.08 4.44 14.08
C ASN A 132 -6.85 3.59 13.72
N ALA A 133 -6.66 3.37 12.42
CA ALA A 133 -5.44 2.80 11.87
C ALA A 133 -4.29 3.82 12.07
N LEU A 134 -3.46 3.59 13.08
CA LEU A 134 -2.39 4.51 13.46
C LEU A 134 -1.22 4.37 12.49
N ARG A 135 -0.90 5.46 11.80
CA ARG A 135 0.18 5.50 10.81
C ARG A 135 1.53 5.62 11.53
N GLY A 136 2.57 5.03 10.95
CA GLY A 136 3.93 4.99 11.49
C GLY A 136 4.72 6.28 11.23
N HIS A 137 5.51 6.31 10.14
CA HIS A 137 6.30 7.50 9.79
C HIS A 137 5.44 8.76 9.68
N SER A 138 6.05 9.91 10.01
CA SER A 138 5.40 11.23 10.04
C SER A 138 4.61 11.59 8.79
N ASN A 139 5.05 11.13 7.61
CA ASN A 139 4.41 11.40 6.33
C ASN A 139 4.10 10.12 5.51
N ILE A 140 3.97 8.95 6.14
CA ILE A 140 3.60 7.72 5.39
C ILE A 140 2.22 7.84 4.75
N GLN A 141 1.31 8.59 5.38
CA GLN A 141 0.01 8.93 4.80
C GLN A 141 0.21 9.73 3.49
N GLY A 142 1.02 10.80 3.52
CA GLY A 142 1.25 11.64 2.34
C GLY A 142 1.97 10.91 1.20
N LEU A 143 2.97 10.07 1.49
CA LEU A 143 3.63 9.27 0.45
C LEU A 143 2.67 8.23 -0.18
N THR A 144 1.74 7.70 0.61
CA THR A 144 0.67 6.83 0.09
C THR A 144 -0.31 7.63 -0.76
N ASP A 145 -0.73 8.82 -0.31
CA ASP A 145 -1.61 9.72 -1.06
C ASP A 145 -0.99 10.15 -2.40
N LEU A 146 0.32 10.32 -2.45
CA LEU A 146 1.10 10.64 -3.65
C LEU A 146 1.45 9.42 -4.51
N GLY A 147 1.08 8.20 -4.10
CA GLY A 147 1.21 7.00 -4.91
C GLY A 147 2.63 6.46 -5.03
N LEU A 148 3.48 6.61 -4.01
CA LEU A 148 4.85 6.05 -4.00
C LEU A 148 4.82 4.54 -3.69
N LEU A 149 4.08 3.79 -4.50
CA LEU A 149 3.92 2.34 -4.48
C LEU A 149 3.99 1.82 -5.92
N SER A 150 4.40 0.56 -6.10
CA SER A 150 4.80 -0.01 -7.41
C SER A 150 3.84 0.28 -8.58
N THR A 151 2.52 0.20 -8.37
CA THR A 151 1.51 0.34 -9.44
C THR A 151 0.59 1.54 -9.22
N SER A 152 0.97 2.47 -8.34
CA SER A 152 0.12 3.58 -7.92
C SER A 152 0.45 4.88 -8.64
N LEU A 153 -0.53 5.77 -8.70
CA LEU A 153 -0.42 7.17 -9.09
C LEU A 153 -0.99 8.06 -7.96
N PRO A 154 -0.65 9.36 -7.93
CA PRO A 154 -1.21 10.29 -6.95
C PRO A 154 -2.74 10.27 -6.91
N GLY A 155 -3.30 10.45 -5.71
CA GLY A 155 -4.74 10.49 -5.48
C GLY A 155 -5.42 9.12 -5.53
N TYR A 156 -4.69 8.06 -5.18
CA TYR A 156 -5.16 6.66 -5.24
C TYR A 156 -5.57 6.22 -6.65
N LEU A 157 -5.02 6.87 -7.67
CA LEU A 157 -5.10 6.40 -9.05
C LEU A 157 -4.13 5.22 -9.25
N THR A 158 -4.31 4.47 -10.33
CA THR A 158 -3.51 3.28 -10.62
C THR A 158 -2.75 3.49 -11.92
N LEU A 159 -1.49 3.07 -12.00
CA LEU A 159 -0.79 2.97 -13.28
C LEU A 159 -1.52 1.99 -14.20
N PRO A 160 -1.52 2.21 -15.51
CA PRO A 160 -2.10 1.25 -16.44
C PRO A 160 -1.39 -0.10 -16.38
N SER A 161 -2.15 -1.18 -16.51
CA SER A 161 -1.56 -2.51 -16.78
C SER A 161 -1.25 -2.64 -18.27
N GLU A 162 -0.34 -3.53 -18.65
CA GLU A 162 -0.01 -3.78 -20.07
C GLU A 162 -1.20 -4.28 -20.90
N LYS A 163 -2.23 -4.83 -20.25
CA LYS A 163 -3.45 -5.34 -20.90
C LYS A 163 -4.40 -4.22 -21.33
N GLN A 164 -4.25 -3.02 -20.78
CA GLN A 164 -5.06 -1.86 -21.11
C GLN A 164 -4.38 -1.08 -22.24
N VAL A 165 -4.60 -1.55 -23.47
CA VAL A 165 -3.89 -1.07 -24.67
C VAL A 165 -4.21 0.37 -25.04
N ASP A 166 -5.31 0.93 -24.57
CA ASP A 166 -5.73 2.30 -24.82
C ASP A 166 -6.32 2.97 -23.57
N LEU A 167 -6.51 4.29 -23.66
CA LEU A 167 -7.07 5.10 -22.59
C LEU A 167 -8.50 4.67 -22.22
N GLN A 168 -9.30 4.23 -23.19
CA GLN A 168 -10.68 3.83 -22.94
C GLN A 168 -10.73 2.59 -22.03
N SER A 169 -10.00 1.54 -22.38
CA SER A 169 -9.88 0.30 -21.62
C SER A 169 -9.39 0.57 -20.19
N TYR A 170 -8.40 1.46 -20.04
CA TYR A 170 -7.91 1.87 -18.74
C TYR A 170 -8.98 2.60 -17.90
N LEU A 171 -9.68 3.56 -18.49
CA LEU A 171 -10.72 4.31 -17.78
C LEU A 171 -11.90 3.42 -17.41
N GLU A 172 -12.35 2.54 -18.31
CA GLU A 172 -13.44 1.60 -18.05
C GLU A 172 -13.12 0.64 -16.91
N ALA A 173 -11.89 0.11 -16.86
CA ALA A 173 -11.45 -0.79 -15.80
C ALA A 173 -11.35 -0.12 -14.43
N ASN A 174 -11.08 1.19 -14.38
CA ASN A 174 -10.90 1.93 -13.13
C ASN A 174 -12.10 2.81 -12.74
N THR A 175 -13.13 2.89 -13.58
CA THR A 175 -14.35 3.65 -13.31
C THR A 175 -15.48 2.69 -12.91
N PRO A 176 -15.70 2.45 -11.61
CA PRO A 176 -16.69 1.47 -11.17
C PRO A 176 -18.11 1.91 -11.54
N LYS A 177 -18.92 0.95 -11.98
CA LYS A 177 -20.36 1.12 -12.14
C LYS A 177 -21.05 1.00 -10.77
N ALA A 178 -22.13 1.74 -10.57
CA ALA A 178 -22.92 1.61 -9.36
C ALA A 178 -23.57 0.23 -9.29
N THR A 179 -23.52 -0.41 -8.12
CA THR A 179 -24.10 -1.75 -7.88
C THR A 179 -25.44 -1.69 -7.13
N LEU A 180 -25.89 -0.48 -6.80
CA LEU A 180 -27.24 -0.15 -6.34
C LEU A 180 -27.64 1.19 -6.95
N ALA A 181 -28.95 1.42 -7.09
CA ALA A 181 -29.49 2.73 -7.45
C ALA A 181 -29.24 3.77 -6.35
N ASP A 182 -29.34 5.05 -6.71
CA ASP A 182 -29.29 6.20 -5.80
C ASP A 182 -28.03 6.30 -4.93
N GLN A 183 -26.89 5.82 -5.46
CA GLN A 183 -25.58 5.90 -4.80
C GLN A 183 -24.75 7.05 -5.36
N VAL A 184 -23.99 7.71 -4.50
CA VAL A 184 -23.04 8.76 -4.91
C VAL A 184 -22.00 8.22 -5.89
N ASN A 185 -21.50 7.00 -5.66
CA ASN A 185 -20.44 6.34 -6.44
C ASN A 185 -19.34 7.32 -6.91
N TYR A 186 -18.66 7.97 -5.97
CA TYR A 186 -17.80 9.12 -6.27
C TYR A 186 -16.64 8.80 -7.23
N TRP A 187 -16.19 7.54 -7.26
CA TRP A 187 -15.19 7.03 -8.21
C TRP A 187 -15.65 7.00 -9.66
N SER A 188 -16.94 7.20 -9.96
CA SER A 188 -17.41 7.52 -11.32
C SER A 188 -16.72 8.75 -11.93
N ASN A 189 -16.09 9.60 -11.10
CA ASN A 189 -15.30 10.75 -11.51
C ASN A 189 -13.84 10.42 -11.88
N TYR A 190 -13.41 9.15 -11.84
CA TYR A 190 -12.03 8.73 -12.15
C TYR A 190 -11.44 9.38 -13.43
N PRO A 191 -12.16 9.45 -14.57
CA PRO A 191 -11.61 10.09 -15.78
C PRO A 191 -11.23 11.56 -15.59
N LYS A 192 -11.98 12.29 -14.75
CA LYS A 192 -11.69 13.70 -14.45
C LYS A 192 -10.35 13.82 -13.74
N PHE A 193 -10.16 13.01 -12.70
CA PHE A 193 -8.92 13.00 -11.90
C PHE A 193 -7.71 12.59 -12.74
N PHE A 194 -7.87 11.55 -13.57
CA PHE A 194 -6.78 11.07 -14.42
C PHE A 194 -6.33 12.12 -15.44
N VAL A 195 -7.26 12.72 -16.19
CA VAL A 195 -6.91 13.75 -17.18
C VAL A 195 -6.28 14.96 -16.50
N SER A 196 -6.80 15.41 -15.36
CA SER A 196 -6.21 16.49 -14.58
C SER A 196 -4.77 16.16 -14.13
N LEU A 197 -4.51 14.92 -13.69
CA LEU A 197 -3.15 14.48 -13.36
C LEU A 197 -2.23 14.53 -14.58
N MET A 198 -2.68 14.05 -15.74
CA MET A 198 -1.88 14.08 -16.97
C MET A 198 -1.56 15.52 -17.41
N LYS A 199 -2.51 16.45 -17.25
CA LYS A 199 -2.24 17.88 -17.48
C LYS A 199 -1.25 18.46 -16.46
N SER A 200 -1.27 18.01 -15.22
CA SER A 200 -0.25 18.39 -14.22
C SER A 200 1.14 17.85 -14.57
N PHE A 201 1.25 16.64 -15.13
CA PHE A 201 2.54 16.05 -15.50
C PHE A 201 3.12 16.63 -16.79
N TYR A 202 2.29 16.81 -17.80
CA TYR A 202 2.76 17.03 -19.16
C TYR A 202 2.34 18.38 -19.75
N GLY A 203 1.54 19.18 -19.04
CA GLY A 203 1.12 20.51 -19.48
C GLY A 203 0.53 20.49 -20.89
N ASP A 204 1.08 21.31 -21.78
CA ASP A 204 0.64 21.44 -23.17
C ASP A 204 0.88 20.19 -24.02
N ALA A 205 1.77 19.28 -23.60
CA ALA A 205 2.04 18.05 -24.32
C ALA A 205 0.94 16.99 -24.13
N ALA A 206 0.13 17.06 -23.07
CA ALA A 206 -1.05 16.20 -22.90
C ALA A 206 -2.28 16.85 -23.54
N GLN A 207 -2.72 16.31 -24.68
CA GLN A 207 -3.89 16.79 -25.42
C GLN A 207 -4.85 15.64 -25.74
N LYS A 208 -6.04 15.97 -26.24
CA LYS A 208 -7.04 14.94 -26.56
C LYS A 208 -6.53 14.01 -27.68
N GLU A 209 -5.80 14.57 -28.65
CA GLU A 209 -5.33 13.92 -29.87
C GLU A 209 -4.31 12.81 -29.58
N ASN A 210 -3.56 12.92 -28.47
CA ASN A 210 -2.60 11.91 -28.03
C ASN A 210 -3.03 11.20 -26.73
N ASN A 211 -4.34 11.14 -26.46
CA ASN A 211 -4.89 10.49 -25.27
C ASN A 211 -4.26 11.00 -23.96
N TRP A 212 -3.96 12.29 -23.89
CA TRP A 212 -3.36 12.97 -22.75
C TRP A 212 -1.98 12.41 -22.35
N GLY A 213 -1.24 11.82 -23.29
CA GLY A 213 0.07 11.22 -23.01
C GLY A 213 -0.01 9.88 -22.27
N TYR A 214 -1.15 9.18 -22.32
CA TYR A 214 -1.38 7.88 -21.68
C TYR A 214 -0.24 6.88 -21.91
N ASP A 215 0.28 6.82 -23.13
CA ASP A 215 1.33 5.86 -23.50
C ASP A 215 2.73 6.20 -22.97
N TRP A 216 2.92 7.37 -22.36
CA TRP A 216 4.18 7.72 -21.69
C TRP A 216 4.28 7.13 -20.28
N LEU A 217 3.15 6.75 -19.68
CA LEU A 217 3.15 6.08 -18.39
C LEU A 217 3.67 4.64 -18.54
N PRO A 218 4.51 4.16 -17.60
CA PRO A 218 4.92 2.77 -17.58
C PRO A 218 3.70 1.88 -17.33
N LYS A 219 3.56 0.84 -18.15
CA LYS A 219 2.51 -0.17 -18.01
C LYS A 219 3.09 -1.41 -17.32
N TRP A 220 2.42 -1.90 -16.29
CA TRP A 220 2.91 -3.03 -15.50
C TRP A 220 2.31 -4.36 -15.97
N ASP A 221 3.13 -5.40 -15.93
CA ASP A 221 2.75 -6.82 -16.10
C ASP A 221 2.38 -7.45 -14.74
N GLN A 222 3.04 -7.00 -13.68
CA GLN A 222 2.82 -7.43 -12.31
C GLN A 222 3.20 -6.34 -11.30
N THR A 223 2.82 -6.52 -10.04
CA THR A 223 3.34 -5.70 -8.94
C THR A 223 4.76 -6.12 -8.58
N TYR A 224 5.65 -5.13 -8.44
CA TYR A 224 7.04 -5.28 -8.02
C TYR A 224 7.18 -4.87 -6.55
N ASP A 225 6.64 -5.70 -5.66
CA ASP A 225 6.84 -5.51 -4.21
C ASP A 225 8.31 -5.75 -3.81
N VAL A 226 8.68 -5.28 -2.62
CA VAL A 226 10.08 -5.30 -2.18
C VAL A 226 10.66 -6.71 -2.04
N ILE A 227 9.84 -7.70 -1.65
CA ILE A 227 10.31 -9.09 -1.49
C ILE A 227 10.61 -9.68 -2.88
N LYS A 228 9.70 -9.51 -3.83
CA LYS A 228 9.91 -9.92 -5.22
C LYS A 228 11.09 -9.21 -5.85
N TYR A 229 11.21 -7.90 -5.63
CA TYR A 229 12.30 -7.11 -6.20
C TYR A 229 13.67 -7.53 -5.63
N PHE A 230 13.74 -7.89 -4.34
CA PHE A 230 14.96 -8.42 -3.75
C PHE A 230 15.27 -9.86 -4.18
N ASN A 231 14.26 -10.67 -4.51
CA ASN A 231 14.48 -11.95 -5.18
C ASN A 231 15.04 -11.76 -6.60
N MET A 232 14.51 -10.79 -7.37
CA MET A 232 15.08 -10.41 -8.67
C MET A 232 16.53 -9.89 -8.54
N MET A 233 16.82 -9.12 -7.48
CA MET A 233 18.17 -8.64 -7.18
C MET A 233 19.13 -9.79 -6.85
N ASP A 234 18.66 -10.78 -6.10
CA ASP A 234 19.41 -12.01 -5.79
C ASP A 234 19.76 -12.79 -7.08
N GLU A 235 18.85 -12.77 -8.06
CA GLU A 235 19.04 -13.37 -9.39
C GLU A 235 19.87 -12.50 -10.35
N GLY A 236 20.42 -11.36 -9.89
CA GLY A 236 21.24 -10.46 -10.71
C GLY A 236 20.45 -9.66 -11.75
N LYS A 237 19.12 -9.56 -11.62
CA LYS A 237 18.24 -8.84 -12.56
C LYS A 237 18.07 -7.35 -12.23
N VAL A 238 18.67 -6.89 -11.13
CA VAL A 238 18.61 -5.48 -10.70
C VAL A 238 20.00 -4.87 -10.77
N THR A 239 20.17 -3.86 -11.63
CA THR A 239 21.47 -3.21 -11.85
C THR A 239 21.78 -2.17 -10.79
N GLY A 240 20.78 -1.38 -10.38
CA GLY A 240 20.97 -0.32 -9.40
C GLY A 240 19.75 -0.07 -8.53
N TYR A 241 19.98 0.57 -7.38
CA TYR A 241 18.94 0.79 -6.38
C TYR A 241 19.06 2.15 -5.70
N PHE A 242 17.92 2.81 -5.44
CA PHE A 242 17.84 4.08 -4.73
C PHE A 242 17.21 3.88 -3.37
N CYS A 243 17.90 4.33 -2.33
CA CYS A 243 17.42 4.33 -0.94
C CYS A 243 17.32 5.77 -0.45
N GLN A 244 16.13 6.38 -0.59
CA GLN A 244 15.86 7.73 -0.12
C GLN A 244 15.12 7.68 1.21
N GLY A 245 15.78 8.09 2.31
CA GLY A 245 15.19 8.10 3.65
C GLY A 245 14.63 6.74 4.08
N PHE A 246 15.19 5.65 3.56
CA PHE A 246 14.76 4.28 3.83
C PHE A 246 16.00 3.39 4.03
N ASN A 247 15.99 2.57 5.08
CA ASN A 247 17.15 1.77 5.51
C ASN A 247 16.85 0.26 5.44
N PRO A 248 16.85 -0.36 4.23
CA PRO A 248 16.43 -1.75 4.06
C PRO A 248 17.28 -2.77 4.83
N VAL A 249 18.57 -2.52 5.04
CA VAL A 249 19.43 -3.43 5.83
C VAL A 249 18.89 -3.62 7.26
N ALA A 250 18.30 -2.58 7.85
CA ALA A 250 17.73 -2.65 9.19
C ALA A 250 16.24 -3.04 9.20
N SER A 251 15.48 -2.68 8.17
CA SER A 251 14.01 -2.75 8.19
C SER A 251 13.39 -3.92 7.43
N PHE A 252 14.12 -4.53 6.49
CA PHE A 252 13.61 -5.67 5.72
C PHE A 252 13.81 -6.99 6.47
N PRO A 253 12.95 -8.00 6.22
CA PRO A 253 13.13 -9.33 6.79
C PRO A 253 14.39 -9.99 6.22
N ASP A 254 15.00 -10.87 7.02
CA ASP A 254 16.22 -11.62 6.64
C ASP A 254 17.37 -10.71 6.18
N LYS A 255 17.94 -9.96 7.15
CA LYS A 255 19.03 -9.02 6.93
C LYS A 255 20.23 -9.63 6.18
N ASN A 256 20.57 -10.89 6.45
CA ASN A 256 21.71 -11.54 5.80
C ASN A 256 21.46 -11.74 4.30
N LYS A 257 20.25 -12.17 3.94
CA LYS A 257 19.85 -12.22 2.52
C LYS A 257 19.79 -10.82 1.90
N VAL A 258 19.26 -9.83 2.62
CA VAL A 258 19.22 -8.42 2.16
C VAL A 258 20.62 -7.92 1.79
N VAL A 259 21.62 -8.11 2.66
CA VAL A 259 23.01 -7.72 2.38
C VAL A 259 23.56 -8.48 1.16
N SER A 260 23.34 -9.80 1.08
CA SER A 260 23.73 -10.61 -0.08
C SER A 260 23.13 -10.10 -1.40
N CYS A 261 21.86 -9.70 -1.41
CA CYS A 261 21.21 -9.10 -2.57
C CYS A 261 21.85 -7.77 -2.94
N LEU A 262 22.05 -6.87 -1.98
CA LEU A 262 22.64 -5.55 -2.22
C LEU A 262 24.07 -5.66 -2.77
N SER A 263 24.85 -6.66 -2.36
CA SER A 263 26.20 -6.92 -2.88
C SER A 263 26.25 -7.29 -4.36
N LYS A 264 25.11 -7.65 -4.97
CA LYS A 264 25.01 -7.98 -6.40
C LYS A 264 24.70 -6.77 -7.28
N LEU A 265 24.34 -5.63 -6.68
CA LEU A 265 24.11 -4.38 -7.41
C LEU A 265 25.39 -3.89 -8.08
N LYS A 266 25.24 -3.21 -9.22
CA LYS A 266 26.34 -2.46 -9.85
C LYS A 266 26.52 -1.10 -9.19
N TYR A 267 25.42 -0.41 -8.91
CA TYR A 267 25.46 0.85 -8.18
C TYR A 267 24.31 0.98 -7.18
N MET A 268 24.54 1.74 -6.12
CA MET A 268 23.50 2.10 -5.15
C MET A 268 23.62 3.58 -4.80
N VAL A 269 22.48 4.27 -4.73
CA VAL A 269 22.41 5.67 -4.31
C VAL A 269 21.62 5.76 -3.02
N VAL A 270 22.28 6.21 -1.96
CA VAL A 270 21.65 6.47 -0.65
C VAL A 270 21.53 7.97 -0.45
N ILE A 271 20.33 8.43 -0.10
CA ILE A 271 20.03 9.83 0.17
C ILE A 271 19.40 9.92 1.55
N ASP A 272 20.16 10.48 2.49
CA ASP A 272 19.76 10.50 3.90
C ASP A 272 20.45 11.67 4.64
N PRO A 273 19.82 12.27 5.67
CA PRO A 273 20.50 13.24 6.53
C PRO A 273 21.53 12.60 7.47
N LEU A 274 21.55 11.28 7.60
CA LEU A 274 22.40 10.53 8.53
C LEU A 274 23.19 9.41 7.82
N VAL A 275 24.11 8.81 8.57
CA VAL A 275 24.71 7.53 8.20
C VAL A 275 23.68 6.43 8.49
N THR A 276 23.54 5.49 7.56
CA THR A 276 22.66 4.31 7.71
C THR A 276 23.43 3.03 7.43
N GLU A 277 23.00 1.92 8.03
CA GLU A 277 23.55 0.58 7.81
C GLU A 277 23.52 0.20 6.33
N THR A 278 22.48 0.63 5.60
CA THR A 278 22.41 0.45 4.15
C THR A 278 23.52 1.20 3.43
N SER A 279 23.90 2.40 3.86
CA SER A 279 24.99 3.15 3.23
C SER A 279 26.38 2.53 3.42
N THR A 280 26.53 1.67 4.43
CA THR A 280 27.78 0.99 4.80
C THR A 280 27.63 -0.53 4.77
N PHE A 281 26.67 -1.07 4.00
CA PHE A 281 26.39 -2.51 3.96
C PHE A 281 27.61 -3.34 3.50
N TRP A 282 28.50 -2.72 2.74
CA TRP A 282 29.73 -3.28 2.20
C TRP A 282 30.90 -3.28 3.20
N GLN A 283 30.76 -2.60 4.34
CA GLN A 283 31.80 -2.48 5.36
C GLN A 283 31.66 -3.57 6.42
N ASN A 284 32.78 -4.20 6.80
CA ASN A 284 32.80 -5.14 7.92
C ASN A 284 32.61 -4.41 9.26
N HIS A 285 31.70 -4.91 10.10
CA HIS A 285 31.47 -4.42 11.46
C HIS A 285 31.46 -5.57 12.49
N GLY A 286 32.33 -6.56 12.32
CA GLY A 286 32.33 -7.79 13.11
C GLY A 286 31.02 -8.56 12.93
N GLU A 287 30.55 -9.23 13.98
CA GLU A 287 29.34 -10.07 13.95
C GLU A 287 28.08 -9.30 13.46
N SER A 288 28.01 -7.99 13.70
CA SER A 288 26.89 -7.15 13.27
C SER A 288 26.76 -7.06 11.74
N ASN A 289 27.89 -7.08 11.03
CA ASN A 289 27.93 -7.10 9.57
C ASN A 289 29.22 -7.74 9.09
N ASP A 290 29.27 -9.07 9.14
CA ASP A 290 30.46 -9.82 8.78
C ASP A 290 30.52 -10.03 7.25
N VAL A 291 31.09 -9.05 6.57
CA VAL A 291 31.28 -9.04 5.11
C VAL A 291 32.74 -8.79 4.76
N ASP A 292 33.17 -9.22 3.57
CA ASP A 292 34.46 -8.83 3.02
C ASP A 292 34.27 -7.69 2.01
N PRO A 293 34.72 -6.46 2.32
CA PRO A 293 34.62 -5.34 1.39
C PRO A 293 35.27 -5.61 0.03
N ALA A 294 36.36 -6.39 -0.01
CA ALA A 294 37.05 -6.69 -1.27
C ALA A 294 36.22 -7.56 -2.21
N SER A 295 35.25 -8.32 -1.67
CA SER A 295 34.35 -9.16 -2.44
C SER A 295 33.16 -8.40 -3.03
N ILE A 296 32.84 -7.20 -2.52
CA ILE A 296 31.65 -6.42 -2.89
C ILE A 296 32.02 -5.33 -3.90
N GLN A 297 31.52 -5.45 -5.12
CA GLN A 297 31.88 -4.57 -6.25
C GLN A 297 30.89 -3.43 -6.49
N THR A 298 29.89 -3.25 -5.63
CA THR A 298 28.85 -2.23 -5.80
C THR A 298 29.42 -0.83 -5.60
N GLU A 299 29.21 0.06 -6.57
CA GLU A 299 29.53 1.47 -6.42
C GLU A 299 28.47 2.18 -5.56
N VAL A 300 28.86 2.70 -4.40
CA VAL A 300 27.93 3.34 -3.46
C VAL A 300 28.09 4.86 -3.43
N PHE A 301 27.03 5.57 -3.79
CA PHE A 301 26.92 7.01 -3.69
C PHE A 301 26.10 7.39 -2.46
N ARG A 302 26.73 8.01 -1.45
CA ARG A 302 26.01 8.56 -0.29
C ARG A 302 25.88 10.07 -0.42
N LEU A 303 24.66 10.53 -0.67
CA LEU A 303 24.33 11.93 -0.89
C LEU A 303 23.68 12.51 0.37
N PRO A 304 24.28 13.50 1.04
CA PRO A 304 23.75 14.02 2.29
C PRO A 304 22.56 14.96 2.02
N SER A 305 21.40 14.66 2.62
CA SER A 305 20.20 15.48 2.50
C SER A 305 19.98 16.38 3.72
N THR A 306 18.99 17.26 3.60
CA THR A 306 18.36 18.00 4.69
C THR A 306 17.55 17.09 5.62
N CYS A 307 17.24 17.59 6.82
CA CYS A 307 16.21 17.06 7.72
C CYS A 307 14.98 17.99 7.79
N PHE A 308 13.95 17.59 8.55
CA PHE A 308 12.68 18.32 8.63
C PHE A 308 12.80 19.78 9.09
N ALA A 309 13.81 20.12 9.90
CA ALA A 309 14.01 21.46 10.44
C ALA A 309 14.69 22.43 9.45
N GLU A 310 15.12 21.92 8.29
CA GLU A 310 15.96 22.66 7.33
C GLU A 310 15.20 23.04 6.06
N GLU A 311 13.90 22.72 6.00
CA GLU A 311 13.01 22.97 4.86
C GLU A 311 11.64 23.48 5.32
N ASP A 312 10.99 24.21 4.44
CA ASP A 312 9.56 24.44 4.47
C ASP A 312 8.85 23.34 3.69
N GLY A 313 7.65 22.97 4.12
CA GLY A 313 6.89 21.93 3.44
C GLY A 313 5.68 21.46 4.23
N SER A 314 5.02 20.45 3.68
CA SER A 314 3.85 19.84 4.31
C SER A 314 4.03 18.34 4.52
N ILE A 315 3.44 17.85 5.61
CA ILE A 315 3.31 16.43 5.90
C ILE A 315 1.87 16.11 6.31
N ALA A 316 1.39 14.92 5.97
CA ALA A 316 0.06 14.43 6.32
C ALA A 316 0.15 13.50 7.54
N ASN A 317 -0.49 13.88 8.64
CA ASN A 317 -0.55 13.04 9.85
C ASN A 317 -1.56 11.88 9.71
N SER A 318 -1.67 11.02 10.74
CA SER A 318 -2.60 9.88 10.77
C SER A 318 -4.08 10.27 10.65
N GLY A 319 -4.44 11.50 11.08
CA GLY A 319 -5.78 12.08 10.94
C GLY A 319 -6.06 12.69 9.56
N ARG A 320 -5.12 12.58 8.62
CA ARG A 320 -5.14 13.19 7.27
C ARG A 320 -4.98 14.71 7.26
N TRP A 321 -4.44 15.30 8.31
CA TRP A 321 -4.19 16.74 8.34
C TRP A 321 -2.89 17.06 7.61
N LEU A 322 -2.99 17.84 6.54
CA LEU A 322 -1.84 18.39 5.82
C LEU A 322 -1.35 19.62 6.59
N GLN A 323 -0.23 19.46 7.30
CA GLN A 323 0.31 20.50 8.17
C GLN A 323 1.56 21.08 7.56
N TRP A 324 1.57 22.40 7.38
CA TRP A 324 2.75 23.14 6.95
C TRP A 324 3.73 23.34 8.12
N HIS A 325 5.02 23.28 7.84
CA HIS A 325 6.09 23.69 8.75
C HIS A 325 7.08 24.61 8.04
N TRP A 326 7.90 25.31 8.83
CA TRP A 326 8.86 26.27 8.32
C TRP A 326 10.27 25.88 8.73
N LYS A 327 11.20 26.18 7.81
CA LYS A 327 12.64 26.04 8.02
C LYS A 327 13.11 26.84 9.23
N GLY A 328 13.87 26.19 10.10
CA GLY A 328 14.52 26.81 11.27
C GLY A 328 15.99 27.18 11.07
N GLN A 329 16.72 26.45 10.21
CA GLN A 329 18.14 26.72 9.92
C GLN A 329 18.57 26.17 8.56
N ASP A 330 19.75 26.56 8.08
CA ASP A 330 20.43 25.89 6.97
C ASP A 330 21.03 24.55 7.41
N ALA A 331 21.15 23.62 6.46
CA ALA A 331 21.72 22.30 6.71
C ALA A 331 23.24 22.34 6.88
N PRO A 332 23.83 21.44 7.69
CA PRO A 332 25.28 21.43 7.90
C PRO A 332 26.03 20.99 6.63
N ALA A 333 27.12 21.69 6.31
CA ALA A 333 27.96 21.47 5.13
C ALA A 333 27.19 21.58 3.79
N LYS A 334 27.74 21.05 2.68
CA LYS A 334 27.13 21.08 1.34
C LYS A 334 26.02 20.02 1.18
N ARG A 335 25.02 20.05 2.04
CA ARG A 335 23.81 19.22 1.93
C ARG A 335 22.89 19.74 0.83
N VAL A 336 22.18 18.82 0.17
CA VAL A 336 21.23 19.15 -0.89
C VAL A 336 19.82 19.08 -0.30
N THR A 337 19.02 20.12 -0.51
CA THR A 337 17.61 20.14 -0.12
C THR A 337 16.82 19.12 -0.93
N THR A 338 15.71 18.58 -0.41
CA THR A 338 14.73 17.75 -1.12
C THR A 338 14.18 18.48 -2.36
N ALA A 339 14.01 19.80 -2.29
CA ALA A 339 13.65 20.63 -3.44
C ALA A 339 14.78 20.72 -4.49
N LYS A 340 16.05 20.74 -4.08
CA LYS A 340 17.21 20.63 -4.99
C LYS A 340 17.49 19.17 -5.37
N PHE A 341 16.91 18.16 -4.71
CA PHE A 341 16.93 16.78 -5.17
C PHE A 341 16.09 16.62 -6.43
N TRP A 342 14.97 17.33 -6.60
CA TRP A 342 14.34 17.41 -7.93
C TRP A 342 15.32 17.95 -8.96
N ARG A 343 16.21 18.90 -8.62
CA ARG A 343 17.33 19.27 -9.50
C ARG A 343 18.39 18.18 -9.64
N VAL A 344 18.75 17.39 -8.63
CA VAL A 344 19.72 16.28 -8.77
C VAL A 344 19.12 15.14 -9.60
N SER A 345 17.89 14.71 -9.34
CA SER A 345 17.14 13.78 -10.18
C SER A 345 16.89 14.35 -11.56
N THR A 346 16.61 15.64 -11.71
CA THR A 346 16.53 16.30 -13.02
C THR A 346 17.90 16.41 -13.67
N ILE A 347 19.00 16.55 -12.93
CA ILE A 347 20.37 16.54 -13.48
C ILE A 347 20.75 15.12 -13.89
N ILE A 348 20.42 14.09 -13.11
CA ILE A 348 20.62 12.68 -13.46
C ILE A 348 19.77 12.37 -14.69
N CYS A 349 18.47 12.66 -14.67
CA CYS A 349 17.57 12.50 -15.81
C CYS A 349 18.00 13.33 -17.02
N ALA A 350 18.39 14.60 -16.85
CA ALA A 350 18.84 15.48 -17.94
C ALA A 350 20.19 15.03 -18.52
N SER A 351 21.07 14.46 -17.69
CA SER A 351 22.31 13.84 -18.16
C SER A 351 22.02 12.54 -18.92
N CYS A 352 20.95 11.81 -18.56
CA CYS A 352 20.47 10.64 -19.29
C CYS A 352 19.70 10.97 -20.60
N THR A 353 19.07 12.15 -20.70
CA THR A 353 18.30 12.58 -21.89
C THR A 353 19.08 13.46 -22.87
N ARG A 354 20.33 13.84 -22.56
CA ARG A 354 21.21 14.48 -23.56
C ARG A 354 21.50 13.51 -24.70
N PRO A 355 21.29 13.89 -25.97
CA PRO A 355 21.76 13.08 -27.09
C PRO A 355 23.27 12.90 -26.94
N LYS A 356 23.73 11.64 -27.05
CA LYS A 356 25.16 11.38 -27.28
C LYS A 356 25.51 12.05 -28.61
N VAL A 357 26.07 13.25 -28.54
CA VAL A 357 26.78 13.83 -29.68
C VAL A 357 28.01 12.97 -29.88
N VAL A 358 27.88 11.94 -30.71
CA VAL A 358 29.02 11.26 -31.31
C VAL A 358 29.65 12.33 -32.20
N LYS A 359 30.74 12.93 -31.72
CA LYS A 359 31.62 13.70 -32.61
C LYS A 359 32.16 12.71 -33.63
N ALA A 360 31.76 12.90 -34.89
CA ALA A 360 32.35 12.24 -36.05
C ALA A 360 33.83 12.62 -36.19
#